data_AF-A0A2S5T089-F1
#
_entry.id   AF-A0A2S5T089-F1
#
_cell.length_a   1.000
_cell.length_b   1.000
_cell.length_c   1.000
_cell.angle_alpha   90.00
_cell.angle_beta   90.00
_cell.angle_gamma   90.00
#
_symmetry.space_group_name_H-M   'P 1'
#
loop_
_entity.id
_entity.type
_entity.pdbx_description
1 polymer ?
#
loop_
_entity_poly.entity_id
_entity_poly.type
_entity_poly.pdbx_seq_one_letter_code
_entity_poly.pdbx_strand_id
1 'polypeptide(L)'
;MLVGCEREERLYLRTRLSLHRVEVWETEAVEQAIDHCAQNEVHLVVIDADVLGEATLPLCRQLRRPHPCWAPPEVLVVGSPGQGRRWRLRGALAGAHWLLKPLHPRALQRQLSRPLRLEQLPAGLRPPSLFG
;
A
#
# COMPACT_ATOMS: atom_id res chain seq x y z
N MET A 1 5.94 2.48 0.33
CA MET A 1 6.59 1.49 -0.55
C MET A 1 5.60 0.97 -1.59
N LEU A 2 6.01 0.86 -2.85
CA LEU A 2 5.25 0.26 -3.95
C LEU A 2 5.94 -1.03 -4.40
N VAL A 3 5.19 -2.12 -4.52
CA VAL A 3 5.71 -3.45 -4.86
C VAL A 3 5.00 -4.00 -6.10
N GLY A 4 5.77 -4.15 -7.18
CA GLY A 4 5.33 -4.70 -8.45
C GLY A 4 4.24 -3.89 -9.16
N CYS A 5 4.11 -2.59 -8.93
CA CYS A 5 3.08 -1.80 -9.61
C CYS A 5 3.42 -1.56 -11.09
N GLU A 6 2.43 -1.78 -11.97
CA GLU A 6 2.56 -1.42 -13.39
C GLU A 6 2.85 0.08 -13.60
N ARG A 7 3.46 0.44 -14.73
CA ARG A 7 3.98 1.80 -14.99
C ARG A 7 2.93 2.89 -14.79
N GLU A 8 1.71 2.70 -15.28
CA GLU A 8 0.63 3.70 -15.18
C GLU A 8 0.15 3.87 -13.74
N GLU A 9 -0.08 2.77 -13.04
CA GLU A 9 -0.55 2.79 -11.65
C GLU A 9 0.51 3.32 -10.70
N ARG A 10 1.77 2.98 -10.95
CA ARG A 10 2.92 3.51 -10.23
C ARG A 10 2.98 5.02 -10.35
N LEU A 11 2.83 5.57 -11.56
CA LEU A 11 2.80 7.02 -11.77
C LEU A 11 1.62 7.68 -11.05
N TYR A 12 0.44 7.06 -11.11
CA TYR A 12 -0.75 7.55 -10.41
C TYR A 12 -0.57 7.55 -8.89
N LEU A 13 -0.16 6.41 -8.31
CA LEU A 13 0.06 6.24 -6.87
C LEU A 13 1.17 7.17 -6.39
N ARG A 14 2.28 7.26 -7.11
CA ARG A 14 3.38 8.17 -6.79
C ARG A 14 2.91 9.63 -6.79
N THR A 15 2.19 10.07 -7.82
CA THR A 15 1.65 11.43 -7.88
C THR A 15 0.75 11.72 -6.68
N ARG A 16 -0.12 10.78 -6.31
CA ARG A 16 -0.99 10.93 -5.13
C ARG A 16 -0.19 10.97 -3.82
N LEU A 17 0.78 10.07 -3.64
CA LEU A 17 1.61 10.01 -2.43
C LEU A 17 2.55 11.22 -2.30
N SER A 18 3.06 11.75 -3.40
CA SER A 18 3.89 12.97 -3.40
C SER A 18 3.13 14.20 -2.90
N LEU A 19 1.80 14.28 -3.12
CA LEU A 19 0.98 15.35 -2.52
C LEU A 19 0.95 15.29 -0.99
N HIS A 20 1.20 14.12 -0.42
CA HIS A 20 1.26 13.89 1.03
C HIS A 20 2.67 14.08 1.61
N ARG A 21 3.67 14.54 0.81
CA ARG A 21 5.09 14.65 1.20
C ARG A 21 5.66 13.34 1.75
N VAL A 22 5.18 12.21 1.23
CA VAL A 22 5.63 10.87 1.62
C VAL A 22 6.74 10.42 0.67
N GLU A 23 7.80 9.85 1.23
CA GLU A 23 8.85 9.20 0.45
C GLU A 23 8.33 7.88 -0.14
N VAL A 24 8.55 7.70 -1.44
CA VAL A 24 8.08 6.53 -2.18
C VAL A 24 9.27 5.72 -2.62
N TRP A 25 9.45 4.56 -1.98
CA TRP A 25 10.37 3.53 -2.44
C TRP A 25 9.64 2.50 -3.31
N GLU A 26 10.28 2.07 -4.40
CA GLU A 26 9.70 1.23 -5.44
C GLU A 26 10.57 -0.02 -5.61
N THR A 27 9.93 -1.19 -5.71
CA THR A 27 10.60 -2.44 -6.07
C THR A 27 9.68 -3.36 -6.86
N GLU A 28 10.26 -4.22 -7.67
CA GLU A 28 9.56 -5.30 -8.38
C GLU A 28 9.79 -6.66 -7.69
N ALA A 29 10.74 -6.74 -6.74
CA ALA A 29 11.14 -7.98 -6.09
C ALA A 29 10.59 -8.08 -4.66
N VAL A 30 10.05 -9.25 -4.34
CA VAL A 30 9.46 -9.57 -3.03
C VAL A 30 10.53 -9.52 -1.93
N GLU A 31 11.71 -10.06 -2.21
CA GLU A 31 12.84 -10.14 -1.30
C GLU A 31 13.33 -8.75 -0.91
N GLN A 32 13.48 -7.87 -1.90
CA GLN A 32 13.89 -6.48 -1.67
C GLN A 32 12.87 -5.73 -0.82
N ALA A 33 11.57 -5.97 -1.02
CA ALA A 33 10.52 -5.38 -0.19
C ALA A 33 10.64 -5.82 1.28
N ILE A 34 10.96 -7.09 1.52
CA ILE A 34 11.14 -7.63 2.88
C ILE A 34 12.38 -7.04 3.53
N ASP A 35 13.51 -7.04 2.82
CA ASP A 35 14.78 -6.50 3.32
C ASP A 35 14.67 -5.01 3.64
N HIS A 36 13.99 -4.25 2.77
CA HIS A 36 13.78 -2.83 3.00
C HIS A 36 12.93 -2.56 4.25
N CYS A 37 11.85 -3.33 4.47
CA CYS A 37 11.03 -3.25 5.69
C CYS A 37 11.75 -3.73 6.95
N ALA A 38 12.77 -4.58 6.84
CA ALA A 38 13.60 -4.98 7.98
C ALA A 38 14.60 -3.87 8.38
N GLN A 39 15.04 -3.07 7.41
CA GLN A 39 16.06 -2.04 7.62
C GLN A 39 15.46 -0.66 7.89
N ASN A 40 14.25 -0.37 7.41
CA ASN A 40 13.65 0.97 7.44
C ASN A 40 12.22 0.94 7.98
N GLU A 41 11.79 2.06 8.58
CA GLU A 41 10.39 2.23 8.99
C GLU A 41 9.49 2.45 7.77
N VAL A 42 8.70 1.43 7.44
CA VAL A 42 7.73 1.52 6.37
C VAL A 42 6.33 1.64 6.98
N HIS A 43 5.63 2.72 6.64
CA HIS A 43 4.29 2.98 7.15
C HIS A 43 3.20 2.32 6.30
N LEU A 44 3.41 2.29 4.98
CA LEU A 44 2.47 1.75 4.00
C LEU A 44 3.21 0.99 2.91
N VAL A 45 2.72 -0.21 2.63
CA VAL A 45 3.13 -1.02 1.48
C VAL A 45 1.94 -1.21 0.56
N VAL A 46 2.09 -0.77 -0.70
CA VAL A 46 1.11 -1.02 -1.75
C VAL A 46 1.64 -2.15 -2.63
N ILE A 47 0.88 -3.24 -2.74
CA ILE A 47 1.23 -4.43 -3.50
C ILE A 47 0.28 -4.58 -4.67
N ASP A 48 0.81 -4.74 -5.88
CA ASP A 48 0.01 -5.10 -7.03
C ASP A 48 -0.14 -6.62 -7.15
N ALA A 49 -1.34 -7.13 -6.89
CA ALA A 49 -1.66 -8.55 -6.99
C ALA A 49 -1.75 -9.05 -8.43
N ASP A 50 -1.98 -8.18 -9.42
CA ASP A 50 -2.00 -8.60 -10.81
C ASP A 50 -0.58 -8.92 -11.30
N VAL A 51 0.43 -8.23 -10.76
CA VAL A 51 1.85 -8.46 -11.07
C VAL A 51 2.47 -9.52 -10.17
N LEU A 52 2.30 -9.44 -8.85
CA LEU A 52 2.91 -10.41 -7.92
C LEU A 52 2.19 -11.77 -7.91
N GLY A 53 0.94 -11.83 -8.35
CA GLY A 53 0.15 -13.05 -8.39
C GLY A 53 0.13 -13.76 -7.03
N GLU A 54 0.56 -15.02 -7.02
CA GLU A 54 0.49 -15.88 -5.83
C GLU A 54 1.47 -15.48 -4.72
N ALA A 55 2.53 -14.72 -5.03
CA ALA A 55 3.50 -14.22 -4.06
C ALA A 55 2.91 -13.12 -3.14
N THR A 56 1.77 -12.54 -3.52
CA THR A 56 1.11 -11.46 -2.77
C THR A 56 0.77 -11.84 -1.33
N LEU A 57 0.14 -13.01 -1.11
CA LEU A 57 -0.26 -13.41 0.26
C LEU A 57 0.93 -13.77 1.15
N PRO A 58 1.92 -14.58 0.70
CA PRO A 58 3.16 -14.78 1.46
C PRO A 58 3.80 -13.47 1.88
N LEU A 59 3.92 -12.50 0.97
CA LEU A 59 4.46 -11.18 1.29
C LEU A 59 3.61 -10.46 2.35
N CYS A 60 2.28 -10.42 2.21
CA CYS A 60 1.39 -9.80 3.22
C CYS A 60 1.53 -10.42 4.62
N ARG A 61 1.80 -11.73 4.70
CA ARG A 61 2.03 -12.42 5.98
C ARG A 61 3.41 -12.10 6.54
N GLN A 62 4.43 -12.05 5.68
CA GLN A 62 5.79 -11.74 6.08
C GLN A 62 5.90 -10.32 6.63
N LEU A 63 5.29 -9.33 5.95
CA LEU A 63 5.31 -7.92 6.35
C LEU A 63 4.60 -7.63 7.67
N ARG A 64 3.70 -8.50 8.11
CA ARG A 64 3.02 -8.36 9.41
C ARG A 64 3.71 -9.08 10.55
N ARG A 65 4.83 -9.75 10.30
CA ARG A 65 5.63 -10.31 11.38
C ARG A 65 6.11 -9.17 12.28
N PRO A 66 6.03 -9.32 13.61
CA PRO A 66 6.46 -8.28 14.53
C PRO A 66 7.95 -8.01 14.32
N HIS A 67 8.28 -6.74 14.18
CA HIS A 67 9.66 -6.26 14.13
C HIS A 67 10.04 -5.69 15.51
N PRO A 68 11.27 -5.92 16.01
CA PRO A 68 11.68 -5.43 17.33
C PRO A 68 11.68 -3.91 17.46
N CYS A 69 11.95 -3.19 16.38
CA CYS A 69 12.16 -1.74 16.40
C CYS A 69 10.98 -0.90 15.89
N TRP A 70 10.06 -1.47 15.11
CA TRP A 70 9.05 -0.69 14.38
C TRP A 70 7.70 -1.42 14.36
N ALA A 71 6.62 -0.65 14.21
CA ALA A 71 5.30 -1.23 13.98
C ALA A 71 5.23 -1.88 12.59
N PRO A 72 4.44 -2.95 12.41
CA PRO A 72 4.24 -3.55 11.09
C PRO A 72 3.56 -2.53 10.16
N PRO A 73 3.98 -2.44 8.88
CA PRO A 73 3.35 -1.56 7.91
C PRO A 73 1.88 -1.90 7.70
N GLU A 74 1.07 -0.90 7.38
CA GLU A 74 -0.21 -1.18 6.74
C GLU A 74 0.03 -1.71 5.32
N VAL A 75 -0.73 -2.75 4.96
CA VAL A 75 -0.60 -3.39 3.65
C VAL A 75 -1.87 -3.12 2.83
N LEU A 76 -1.72 -2.48 1.69
CA LEU A 76 -2.76 -2.24 0.70
C LEU A 76 -2.47 -3.08 -0.55
N VAL A 77 -3.37 -3.98 -0.90
CA VAL A 77 -3.28 -4.78 -2.12
C VAL A 77 -4.20 -4.20 -3.18
N VAL A 78 -3.65 -3.92 -4.34
CA VAL A 78 -4.40 -3.49 -5.54
C VAL A 78 -4.49 -4.64 -6.53
N GLY A 79 -5.62 -4.79 -7.21
CA GLY A 79 -5.77 -5.86 -8.19
C GLY A 79 -7.07 -5.79 -8.97
N SER A 80 -7.09 -6.46 -10.12
CA SER A 80 -8.26 -6.52 -11.00
C SER A 80 -9.41 -7.33 -10.38
N PRO A 81 -10.67 -7.10 -10.77
CA PRO A 81 -11.83 -7.80 -10.21
C PRO A 81 -11.75 -9.34 -10.25
N GLY A 82 -11.10 -9.89 -11.28
CA GLY A 82 -10.87 -11.33 -11.43
C GLY A 82 -10.01 -11.91 -10.31
N GLN A 83 -8.86 -11.29 -10.03
CA GLN A 83 -8.00 -11.66 -8.91
C GLN A 83 -8.65 -11.27 -7.56
N GLY A 84 -9.28 -10.11 -7.50
CA GLY A 84 -9.97 -9.62 -6.30
C GLY A 84 -10.96 -10.61 -5.71
N ARG A 85 -11.72 -11.37 -6.52
CA ARG A 85 -12.64 -12.41 -5.99
C ARG A 85 -11.91 -13.60 -5.37
N ARG A 86 -10.78 -14.05 -5.96
CA ARG A 86 -9.99 -15.19 -5.46
C ARG A 86 -9.26 -14.86 -4.17
N TRP A 87 -8.88 -13.59 -3.98
CA TRP A 87 -7.96 -13.19 -2.92
C TRP A 87 -8.59 -12.29 -1.83
N ARG A 88 -9.75 -11.67 -2.04
CA ARG A 88 -10.39 -10.77 -1.05
C ARG A 88 -10.60 -11.41 0.32
N LEU A 89 -11.10 -12.65 0.39
CA LEU A 89 -11.29 -13.36 1.66
C LEU A 89 -9.95 -13.73 2.32
N ARG A 90 -9.01 -14.28 1.54
CA ARG A 90 -7.69 -14.69 2.05
C ARG A 90 -6.81 -13.51 2.45
N GLY A 91 -6.98 -12.39 1.78
CA GLY A 91 -6.24 -11.17 1.99
C GLY A 91 -6.75 -10.37 3.19
N ALA A 92 -8.06 -10.39 3.47
CA ALA A 92 -8.60 -9.89 4.74
C ALA A 92 -8.06 -10.71 5.93
N LEU A 93 -8.01 -12.04 5.81
CA LEU A 93 -7.34 -12.91 6.80
C LEU A 93 -5.83 -12.64 6.87
N ALA A 94 -5.25 -12.20 5.75
CA ALA A 94 -3.89 -11.71 5.67
C ALA A 94 -3.74 -10.23 6.06
N GLY A 95 -4.70 -9.63 6.78
CA GLY A 95 -4.62 -8.28 7.36
C GLY A 95 -4.30 -7.17 6.38
N ALA A 96 -4.48 -7.43 5.10
CA ALA A 96 -4.26 -6.48 4.03
C ALA A 96 -5.59 -5.87 3.60
N HIS A 97 -5.57 -4.58 3.30
CA HIS A 97 -6.70 -3.86 2.74
C HIS A 97 -6.71 -4.08 1.23
N TRP A 98 -7.89 -4.25 0.62
CA TRP A 98 -7.99 -4.54 -0.82
C TRP A 98 -8.65 -3.40 -1.55
N LEU A 99 -8.07 -3.01 -2.68
CA LEU A 99 -8.64 -2.03 -3.59
C LEU A 99 -8.70 -2.61 -5.00
N LEU A 100 -9.90 -2.56 -5.59
CA LEU A 100 -10.08 -3.06 -6.95
C LEU A 100 -9.65 -2.02 -7.97
N LYS A 101 -8.98 -2.46 -9.01
CA LYS A 101 -8.74 -1.65 -10.22
C LYS A 101 -10.06 -1.49 -11.00
N PRO A 102 -10.31 -0.31 -11.61
CA PRO A 102 -9.47 0.90 -11.57
C PRO A 102 -9.51 1.60 -10.20
N LEU A 103 -8.38 2.16 -9.78
CA LEU A 103 -8.21 2.75 -8.44
C LEU A 103 -9.07 4.00 -8.24
N HIS A 104 -10.23 3.85 -7.59
CA HIS A 104 -11.11 4.99 -7.33
C HIS A 104 -10.43 6.00 -6.36
N PRO A 105 -10.29 7.29 -6.70
CA PRO A 105 -9.55 8.27 -5.91
C PRO A 105 -10.01 8.37 -4.44
N ARG A 106 -11.33 8.41 -4.20
CA ARG A 106 -11.88 8.43 -2.83
C ARG A 106 -11.62 7.15 -2.04
N ALA A 107 -11.54 6.00 -2.71
CA ALA A 107 -11.23 4.74 -2.04
C ALA A 107 -9.76 4.71 -1.65
N LEU A 108 -8.88 5.13 -2.55
CA LEU A 108 -7.45 5.25 -2.28
C LEU A 108 -7.19 6.22 -1.12
N GLN A 109 -7.79 7.42 -1.16
CA GLN A 109 -7.61 8.42 -0.11
C GLN A 109 -7.95 7.90 1.30
N ARG A 110 -9.03 7.12 1.43
CA ARG A 110 -9.43 6.51 2.71
C ARG A 110 -8.43 5.46 3.21
N GLN A 111 -7.78 4.74 2.29
CA GLN A 111 -6.74 3.78 2.64
C GLN A 111 -5.40 4.47 2.94
N LEU A 112 -5.17 5.66 2.37
CA LEU A 112 -3.98 6.46 2.64
C LEU A 112 -4.08 7.26 3.94
N SER A 113 -5.27 7.66 4.38
CA SER A 113 -5.45 8.55 5.54
C SER A 113 -5.08 7.93 6.88
N ARG A 114 -5.39 6.64 7.07
CA ARG A 114 -5.06 5.87 8.28
C ARG A 114 -3.55 5.66 8.50
N PRO A 115 -2.80 5.07 7.56
CA PRO A 115 -1.39 4.74 7.79
C PRO A 115 -0.51 5.99 7.86
N LEU A 116 -0.87 7.02 7.11
CA LEU A 116 -0.14 8.29 7.08
C LEU A 116 -0.56 9.24 8.22
N ARG A 117 -1.47 8.81 9.10
CA ARG A 117 -2.05 9.61 10.20
C ARG A 117 -2.43 11.03 9.76
N LEU A 118 -2.95 11.18 8.54
CA LEU A 118 -3.23 12.51 7.96
C LEU A 118 -4.24 13.30 8.79
N GLU A 119 -5.07 12.60 9.57
CA GLU A 119 -6.04 13.17 10.50
C GLU A 119 -5.38 13.85 11.70
N GLN A 120 -4.16 13.45 12.07
CA GLN A 120 -3.37 14.05 13.15
C GLN A 120 -2.52 15.24 12.68
N LEU A 121 -2.42 15.48 11.38
CA LEU A 121 -1.76 16.67 10.86
C LEU A 121 -2.56 17.93 11.25
N PRO A 122 -1.89 19.01 11.71
CA PRO A 122 -2.52 20.31 11.90
C PRO A 122 -3.26 20.74 10.64
N ALA A 123 -4.41 21.41 10.76
CA ALA A 123 -5.27 21.75 9.63
C ALA A 123 -4.54 22.47 8.48
N GLY A 124 -3.51 23.27 8.76
CA GLY A 124 -2.69 23.95 7.75
C GLY A 124 -1.62 23.09 7.04
N LEU A 125 -1.37 21.86 7.53
CA LEU A 125 -0.48 20.86 6.93
C LEU A 125 -1.25 19.68 6.33
N ARG A 126 -2.58 19.66 6.49
CA ARG A 126 -3.42 18.66 5.82
C ARG A 126 -3.40 18.98 4.32
N PRO A 127 -3.04 18.00 3.48
CA PRO A 127 -3.16 18.18 2.04
C PRO A 127 -4.63 18.45 1.70
N PRO A 128 -4.89 19.35 0.74
CA PRO A 128 -6.25 19.72 0.38
C PRO A 128 -7.05 18.45 0.05
N SER A 129 -8.25 18.36 0.61
CA SER A 129 -9.26 17.41 0.12
C SER A 129 -9.46 17.71 -1.36
N LEU A 130 -9.00 16.82 -2.23
CA LEU A 130 -9.15 16.98 -3.68
C LEU A 130 -10.59 16.79 -4.16
N PHE A 131 -11.53 16.52 -3.26
CA PHE A 131 -12.95 16.36 -3.54
C PHE A 131 -13.75 17.07 -2.44
N GLY A 132 -13.83 18.39 -2.53
CA GLY A 132 -15.01 19.12 -2.06
C GLY A 132 -16.24 18.70 -2.86
#